data_AF-A0A7W6V617-F1
#
_entry.id   AF-A0A7W6V617-F1
#
_cell.length_a   1.000
_cell.length_b   1.000
_cell.length_c   1.000
_cell.angle_alpha   90.00
_cell.angle_beta   90.00
_cell.angle_gamma   90.00
#
_symmetry.space_group_name_H-M   'P 1'
#
loop_
_entity.id
_entity.type
_entity.pdbx_description
1 polymer ?
#
loop_
_entity_poly.entity_id
_entity_poly.type
_entity_poly.pdbx_seq_one_letter_code
_entity_poly.pdbx_strand_id
1 'polypeptide(L)'
;MKLGWQPRKWLEKKTKRGMRSYPVDTIAYYGPDNRRATKVAVSIIPAPHSEPADLRRWFAETGDLRTDEKPLSPRSWHSCARMT
;
A
#
# COMPACT_ATOMS: atom_id res chain seq x y z
N MET A 1 0.67 34.54 -7.90
CA MET A 1 -0.34 33.47 -7.99
C MET A 1 -0.09 32.45 -6.89
N LYS A 2 -0.99 32.34 -5.91
CA LYS A 2 -0.92 31.32 -4.85
C LYS A 2 -1.26 29.98 -5.51
N LEU A 3 -0.25 29.18 -5.85
CA LEU A 3 -0.48 27.78 -6.24
C LEU A 3 -0.99 27.07 -4.99
N GLY A 4 -2.31 26.94 -4.87
CA GLY A 4 -2.90 26.05 -3.87
C GLY A 4 -2.27 24.67 -4.05
N TRP A 5 -1.89 24.04 -2.94
CA TRP A 5 -1.40 22.67 -2.92
C TRP A 5 -2.47 21.78 -3.58
N GLN A 6 -2.18 21.24 -4.77
CA GLN A 6 -3.08 20.35 -5.52
C GLN A 6 -2.52 18.92 -5.44
N PRO A 7 -2.93 18.11 -4.43
CA PRO A 7 -2.35 16.79 -4.18
C PRO A 7 -2.45 15.86 -5.39
N ARG A 8 -3.56 15.95 -6.15
CA ARG A 8 -3.80 15.15 -7.35
C ARG A 8 -2.78 15.42 -8.46
N LYS A 9 -2.58 16.69 -8.85
CA LYS A 9 -1.58 17.04 -9.88
C LYS A 9 -0.16 16.68 -9.43
N TRP A 10 0.12 16.81 -8.13
CA TRP A 10 1.40 16.43 -7.57
C TRP A 10 1.62 14.90 -7.62
N LEU A 11 0.60 14.11 -7.26
CA LEU A 11 0.61 12.65 -7.37
C LEU A 11 0.74 12.21 -8.84
N GLU A 12 -0.04 12.76 -9.76
CA GLU A 12 0.06 12.47 -11.20
C GLU A 12 1.46 12.76 -11.75
N LYS A 13 2.08 13.87 -11.32
CA LYS A 13 3.45 14.23 -11.70
C LYS A 13 4.48 13.25 -11.12
N LYS A 14 4.27 12.73 -9.90
CA LYS A 14 5.09 11.68 -9.31
C LYS A 14 4.92 10.36 -10.06
N THR A 15 3.68 9.94 -10.36
CA THR A 15 3.38 8.74 -11.12
C THR A 15 4.01 8.76 -12.52
N LYS A 16 3.92 9.89 -13.25
CA LYS A 16 4.54 10.07 -14.57
C LYS A 16 6.06 9.96 -14.56
N ARG A 17 6.71 10.25 -13.43
CA ARG A 17 8.18 10.15 -13.28
C ARG A 17 8.64 8.70 -13.02
N GLY A 18 7.70 7.78 -12.79
CA GLY A 18 7.97 6.41 -12.36
C GLY A 18 8.42 6.35 -10.89
N MET A 19 8.41 5.14 -10.32
CA MET A 19 9.00 4.90 -9.00
C MET A 19 10.52 4.83 -9.16
N ARG A 20 11.21 5.90 -8.76
CA ARG A 20 12.69 6.00 -8.78
C ARG A 20 13.33 5.95 -7.39
N SER A 21 12.52 5.85 -6.35
CA SER A 21 12.98 5.94 -4.96
C SER A 21 12.35 4.83 -4.14
N TYR A 22 13.14 4.33 -3.22
CA TYR A 22 12.73 3.47 -2.13
C TYR A 22 12.36 4.32 -0.90
N PRO A 23 11.58 3.78 0.06
CA PRO A 23 10.97 2.45 0.06
C PRO A 23 9.85 2.30 -0.98
N VAL A 24 9.58 1.06 -1.38
CA VAL A 24 8.44 0.69 -2.24
C VAL A 24 7.42 -0.07 -1.40
N ASP A 25 6.29 0.59 -1.16
CA ASP A 25 5.12 -0.03 -0.55
C ASP A 25 4.32 -0.78 -1.62
N THR A 26 4.09 -2.07 -1.39
CA THR A 26 3.34 -2.96 -2.30
C THR A 26 2.10 -3.47 -1.57
N ILE A 27 0.94 -3.34 -2.22
CA ILE A 27 -0.34 -3.89 -1.76
C ILE A 27 -0.90 -4.77 -2.87
N ALA A 28 -1.18 -6.03 -2.54
CA ALA A 28 -1.78 -7.00 -3.46
C ALA A 28 -3.03 -7.63 -2.85
N TYR A 29 -4.16 -7.51 -3.54
CA TYR A 29 -5.43 -8.12 -3.17
C TYR A 29 -5.63 -9.44 -3.92
N TYR A 30 -6.11 -10.45 -3.20
CA TYR A 30 -6.42 -11.78 -3.72
C TYR A 30 -7.83 -12.19 -3.29
N GLY A 31 -8.47 -13.01 -4.10
CA GLY A 31 -9.81 -13.49 -3.85
C GLY A 31 -10.15 -14.72 -4.69
N PRO A 32 -11.29 -15.38 -4.42
CA PRO A 32 -11.77 -16.50 -5.22
C PRO A 32 -12.14 -16.09 -6.65
N ASP A 33 -12.48 -14.82 -6.85
CA ASP A 33 -12.87 -14.25 -8.14
C ASP A 33 -12.46 -12.76 -8.24
N ASN A 34 -12.81 -12.11 -9.35
CA ASN A 34 -12.54 -10.69 -9.59
C ASN A 34 -13.54 -9.74 -8.89
N ARG A 35 -14.53 -10.27 -8.18
CA ARG A 35 -15.59 -9.51 -7.52
C ARG A 35 -15.33 -9.33 -6.03
N ARG A 36 -14.58 -10.23 -5.40
CA ARG A 36 -14.37 -10.23 -3.95
C ARG A 36 -12.91 -10.50 -3.58
N ALA A 37 -12.28 -9.57 -2.84
CA ALA A 37 -10.96 -9.82 -2.25
C ALA A 37 -11.10 -10.37 -0.80
N THR A 38 -10.64 -11.60 -0.57
CA THR A 38 -10.66 -12.25 0.75
C THR A 38 -9.29 -12.29 1.41
N LYS A 39 -8.23 -11.90 0.70
CA LYS A 39 -6.88 -11.77 1.23
C LYS A 39 -6.22 -10.48 0.73
N VAL A 40 -5.46 -9.83 1.59
CA VAL A 40 -4.56 -8.74 1.19
C VAL A 40 -3.16 -9.01 1.74
N ALA A 41 -2.16 -8.88 0.88
CA ALA A 41 -0.75 -8.93 1.24
C ALA A 41 -0.16 -7.53 1.08
N VAL A 42 0.52 -7.04 2.12
CA VAL A 42 1.17 -5.73 2.14
C VAL A 42 2.64 -5.92 2.48
N SER A 43 3.52 -5.28 1.73
CA SER A 43 4.94 -5.32 1.99
C SER A 43 5.66 -4.02 1.71
N ILE A 44 6.75 -3.77 2.44
CA ILE A 44 7.65 -2.65 2.21
C ILE A 44 9.00 -3.19 1.77
N ILE A 45 9.47 -2.76 0.60
CA ILE A 45 10.82 -3.06 0.12
C ILE A 45 11.67 -1.80 0.38
N PRO A 46 12.66 -1.82 1.29
CA PRO A 46 13.40 -0.63 1.68
C PRO A 46 14.52 -0.22 0.70
N ALA A 47 15.01 -1.13 -0.14
CA ALA A 47 16.10 -0.86 -1.08
C ALA A 47 16.06 -1.80 -2.32
N PRO A 48 16.82 -1.49 -3.39
CA PRO A 48 16.98 -2.43 -4.50
C PRO A 48 17.52 -3.77 -4.01
N HIS A 49 16.93 -4.88 -4.49
CA HIS A 49 17.32 -6.25 -4.15
C HIS A 49 17.22 -6.62 -2.65
N SER A 50 16.60 -5.79 -1.81
CA SER A 50 16.34 -6.15 -0.41
C SER A 50 15.14 -7.07 -0.30
N GLU A 51 15.16 -7.97 0.68
CA GLU A 51 13.94 -8.65 1.11
C GLU A 51 12.92 -7.65 1.67
N PRO A 52 11.61 -7.98 1.64
CA PRO A 52 10.61 -7.15 2.27
C PRO A 52 10.87 -7.00 3.78
N ALA A 53 10.95 -5.75 4.25
CA ALA A 53 11.18 -5.42 5.65
C ALA A 53 10.05 -5.91 6.57
N ASP A 54 8.83 -5.92 6.06
CA ASP A 54 7.65 -6.51 6.70
C ASP A 54 6.71 -7.00 5.59
N LEU A 55 6.20 -8.23 5.71
CA LEU A 55 5.19 -8.80 4.81
C LEU A 55 4.01 -9.27 5.66
N ARG A 56 2.94 -8.49 5.66
CA ARG A 56 1.72 -8.80 6.41
C ARG A 56 0.63 -9.30 5.50
N ARG A 57 -0.17 -10.22 6.02
CA ARG A 57 -1.30 -10.81 5.33
C ARG A 57 -2.53 -10.75 6.22
N TRP A 58 -3.62 -10.23 5.68
CA TRP A 58 -4.92 -10.29 6.32
C TRP A 58 -5.87 -11.13 5.48
N PHE A 59 -6.80 -11.77 6.16
CA PHE A 59 -7.82 -12.62 5.58
C PHE A 59 -9.18 -12.17 6.09
N ALA A 60 -10.18 -12.23 5.23
CA ALA A 60 -11.57 -12.01 5.57
C ALA A 60 -12.37 -13.28 5.29
N GLU A 61 -13.02 -13.81 6.32
CA GLU A 61 -13.95 -14.94 6.19
C GLU A 61 -15.22 -14.50 5.42
N THR A 62 -15.74 -13.32 5.74
CA THR A 62 -16.90 -12.69 5.11
C THR A 62 -16.54 -11.27 4.63
N GLY A 63 -17.18 -10.79 3.56
CA GLY A 63 -16.94 -9.44 3.02
C GLY A 63 -15.72 -9.30 2.08
N ASP A 64 -15.41 -8.06 1.71
CA ASP A 64 -14.35 -7.68 0.77
C ASP A 64 -13.32 -6.76 1.44
N LEU A 65 -12.05 -7.18 1.44
CA LEU A 65 -10.95 -6.44 2.08
C LEU A 65 -10.58 -5.14 1.38
N ARG A 66 -11.05 -4.89 0.16
CA ARG A 66 -10.86 -3.59 -0.52
C ARG A 66 -11.72 -2.49 0.11
N THR A 67 -12.80 -2.86 0.78
CA THR A 67 -13.70 -1.93 1.47
C THR A 67 -13.54 -1.95 2.99
N ASP A 68 -12.67 -2.83 3.51
CA ASP A 68 -12.37 -2.92 4.93
C ASP A 68 -11.26 -1.92 5.30
N GLU A 69 -11.44 -1.19 6.39
CA GLU A 69 -10.45 -0.25 6.92
C GLU A 69 -9.37 -0.95 7.76
N LYS A 70 -9.62 -2.17 8.26
CA LYS A 70 -8.67 -2.91 9.12
C LYS A 70 -7.27 -3.07 8.51
N PRO A 71 -7.10 -3.45 7.22
CA PRO A 71 -5.78 -3.57 6.61
C PRO A 71 -5.02 -2.25 6.51
N LEU A 72 -5.72 -1.10 6.53
CA LEU A 72 -5.15 0.23 6.36
C LEU A 72 -5.08 1.04 7.66
N SER A 73 -5.52 0.48 8.79
CA SER A 73 -5.53 1.19 10.05
C SER A 73 -4.10 1.51 10.53
N PRO A 74 -3.84 2.69 11.11
CA PRO A 74 -2.49 3.03 11.59
C PRO A 74 -1.91 1.99 12.54
N ARG A 75 -2.73 1.39 13.42
CA ARG A 75 -2.31 0.35 14.37
C ARG A 75 -1.79 -0.92 13.70
N SER A 76 -2.32 -1.27 12.53
CA SER A 76 -1.84 -2.42 11.75
C SER A 76 -0.54 -2.11 10.98
N TRP A 77 -0.18 -0.82 10.84
CA TRP A 77 1.02 -0.31 10.15
C TRP A 77 2.13 0.23 11.07
N HIS A 78 1.94 0.29 12.39
CA HIS A 78 2.89 0.93 13.34
C HIS A 78 4.32 0.33 13.35
N SER A 79 4.48 -0.89 12.82
CA SER A 79 5.79 -1.53 12.61
C SER A 79 6.41 -1.15 11.26
N CYS A 80 5.59 -1.12 10.19
CA CYS A 80 6.00 -0.79 8.82
C CYS A 80 6.52 0.65 8.69
N ALA A 81 5.82 1.62 9.26
CA ALA A 81 6.11 3.05 9.07
C ALA A 81 7.32 3.57 9.87
N ARG A 82 7.89 2.76 10.78
CA ARG A 82 9.00 3.17 11.66
C ARG A 82 10.39 2.86 11.07
N MET A 83 10.44 2.21 9.90
CA MET A 83 11.66 1.78 9.21
C MET A 83 12.05 2.67 8.01
N THR A 84 11.56 3.91 7.96
CA THR A 84 11.95 4.94 6.99
C THR A 84 12.74 6.07 7.62
#